data_AF-A0A0B2PAG3-F1
#
_entry.id   AF-A0A0B2PAG3-F1
#
_cell.length_a   1.000
_cell.length_b   1.000
_cell.length_c   1.000
_cell.angle_alpha   90.00
_cell.angle_beta   90.00
_cell.angle_gamma   90.00
#
_symmetry.space_group_name_H-M   'P 1'
#
loop_
_entity.id
_entity.type
_entity.pdbx_description
1 polymer ?
#
loop_
_entity_poly.entity_id
_entity_poly.type
_entity_poly.pdbx_seq_one_letter_code
_entity_poly.pdbx_strand_id
1 'polypeptide(L)'
;MPLKKYYLQPIDRKMSIYGLTEVLTEEIKNARLVANPGCYPTSVQLPLVPFIKASLIELKNIIIDAKSGVSGAGRSAKENLLFTEVSILMVLPDIAMDEEFVVMLENGAIPQTHSVKRTNYGLINVFLDQIPGRAIIISVIDNLVKGASGQALQNLNLLMGFPKNLGLHYLPLFP
;
A
#
# COMPACT_ATOMS: atom_id res chain seq x y z
N MET A 1 -0.37 -29.75 -1.37
CA MET A 1 -0.45 -29.30 0.03
C MET A 1 -1.70 -28.44 0.18
N PRO A 2 -2.72 -28.86 0.95
CA PRO A 2 -3.98 -28.11 1.03
C PRO A 2 -3.78 -26.82 1.83
N LEU A 3 -4.17 -25.68 1.24
CA LEU A 3 -4.16 -24.36 1.86
C LEU A 3 -5.05 -24.38 3.11
N LYS A 4 -4.45 -24.32 4.30
CA LYS A 4 -5.19 -24.16 5.56
C LYS A 4 -5.96 -22.83 5.52
N LYS A 5 -7.28 -22.88 5.76
CA LYS A 5 -8.13 -21.70 5.97
C LYS A 5 -7.68 -20.97 7.24
N TYR A 6 -7.05 -19.81 7.11
CA TYR A 6 -6.37 -19.08 8.19
C TYR A 6 -7.26 -18.36 9.23
N TYR A 7 -8.58 -18.58 9.30
CA TYR A 7 -9.44 -17.84 10.25
C TYR A 7 -10.55 -18.72 10.87
N LEU A 8 -10.61 -18.73 12.21
CA LEU A 8 -11.41 -19.64 13.06
C LEU A 8 -12.80 -19.11 13.47
N GLN A 9 -13.28 -17.97 12.97
CA GLN A 9 -14.62 -17.47 13.30
C GLN A 9 -15.37 -16.94 12.07
N PRO A 10 -16.67 -17.27 11.90
CA PRO A 10 -17.52 -16.73 10.86
C PRO A 10 -17.97 -15.31 11.25
N ILE A 11 -17.10 -14.32 11.08
CA ILE A 11 -17.59 -12.95 10.85
C ILE A 11 -18.36 -12.98 9.53
N ASP A 12 -19.54 -12.37 9.51
CA ASP A 12 -20.42 -12.31 8.34
C ASP A 12 -19.75 -11.50 7.22
N ARG A 13 -18.89 -12.17 6.45
CA ARG A 13 -18.03 -11.59 5.39
C ARG A 13 -18.83 -10.87 4.31
N LYS A 14 -20.14 -11.09 4.22
CA LYS A 14 -21.02 -10.44 3.25
C LYS A 14 -21.34 -8.98 3.58
N MET A 15 -21.03 -8.51 4.79
CA MET A 15 -21.42 -7.18 5.28
C MET A 15 -20.25 -6.19 5.44
N SER A 16 -19.00 -6.62 5.29
CA SER A 16 -17.83 -5.74 5.46
C SER A 16 -17.32 -5.17 4.15
N ILE A 17 -17.09 -3.86 4.07
CA ILE A 17 -16.40 -3.20 2.95
C ILE A 17 -14.89 -3.22 3.21
N TYR A 18 -14.08 -3.48 2.18
CA TYR A 18 -12.63 -3.44 2.30
C TYR A 18 -12.12 -2.00 2.38
N GLY A 19 -11.33 -1.69 3.40
CA GLY A 19 -10.97 -0.32 3.79
C GLY A 19 -9.80 0.30 3.02
N LEU A 20 -9.75 0.14 1.70
CA LEU A 20 -8.76 0.80 0.85
C LEU A 20 -9.38 2.08 0.27
N THR A 21 -9.17 3.20 0.95
CA THR A 21 -9.86 4.48 0.70
C THR A 21 -9.56 5.05 -0.67
N GLU A 22 -8.38 4.81 -1.23
CA GLU A 22 -7.98 5.22 -2.58
C GLU A 22 -8.79 4.52 -3.69
N VAL A 23 -9.52 3.45 -3.35
CA VAL A 23 -10.25 2.63 -4.33
C VAL A 23 -11.76 2.61 -4.06
N LEU A 24 -12.17 2.59 -2.79
CA LEU A 24 -13.54 2.30 -2.35
C LEU A 24 -14.15 3.42 -1.49
N THR A 25 -13.81 4.68 -1.77
CA THR A 25 -14.23 5.83 -0.93
C THR A 25 -15.76 5.86 -0.71
N GLU A 26 -16.56 5.68 -1.76
CA GLU A 26 -18.03 5.80 -1.66
C GLU A 26 -18.67 4.61 -0.94
N GLU A 27 -18.15 3.40 -1.15
CA GLU A 27 -18.59 2.21 -0.46
C GLU A 27 -18.27 2.28 1.03
N ILE A 28 -17.09 2.83 1.38
CA ILE A 28 -16.66 3.00 2.78
C ILE A 28 -17.55 4.00 3.50
N LYS A 29 -17.91 5.14 2.89
CA LYS A 29 -18.81 6.15 3.50
C LYS A 29 -20.16 5.56 3.91
N ASN A 30 -20.67 4.60 3.13
CA ASN A 30 -21.97 3.96 3.36
C ASN A 30 -21.87 2.63 4.14
N ALA A 31 -20.65 2.22 4.52
CA ALA A 31 -20.44 0.94 5.18
C ALA A 31 -20.85 0.99 6.66
N ARG A 32 -21.39 -0.14 7.15
CA ARG A 32 -21.57 -0.36 8.59
C ARG A 32 -20.32 -0.97 9.24
N LEU A 33 -19.54 -1.71 8.47
CA LEU A 33 -18.34 -2.40 8.91
C LEU A 33 -17.27 -2.28 7.82
N VAL A 34 -16.09 -1.82 8.21
CA VAL A 34 -14.94 -1.70 7.31
C VAL A 34 -13.83 -2.64 7.78
N ALA A 35 -13.40 -3.52 6.89
CA ALA A 35 -12.26 -4.39 7.10
C ALA A 35 -11.00 -3.63 6.67
N ASN A 36 -10.26 -3.10 7.64
CA ASN A 36 -9.01 -2.40 7.36
C ASN A 36 -8.00 -3.36 6.69
N PRO A 37 -7.32 -2.94 5.61
CA PRO A 37 -6.36 -3.78 4.92
C PRO A 37 -5.15 -4.09 5.79
N GLY A 38 -4.45 -5.19 5.47
CA GLY A 38 -3.12 -5.45 6.00
C GLY A 38 -2.06 -4.65 5.24
N CYS A 39 -0.91 -4.42 5.86
CA CYS A 39 0.15 -3.57 5.32
C CYS A 39 0.68 -4.01 3.94
N TYR A 40 0.93 -5.31 3.74
CA TYR A 40 1.38 -5.82 2.43
C TYR A 40 0.29 -5.71 1.34
N PRO A 41 -0.97 -6.14 1.57
CA PRO A 41 -2.04 -5.83 0.63
C PRO A 41 -2.16 -4.35 0.29
N THR A 42 -1.99 -3.44 1.26
CA THR A 42 -1.99 -2.00 1.00
C THR A 42 -0.85 -1.60 0.07
N SER A 43 0.41 -1.95 0.39
CA SER A 43 1.57 -1.54 -0.41
C SER A 43 1.53 -2.10 -1.85
N VAL A 44 0.90 -3.25 -2.04
CA VAL A 44 0.71 -3.90 -3.34
C VAL A 44 -0.45 -3.29 -4.13
N GLN A 45 -1.60 -3.04 -3.50
CA GLN A 45 -2.79 -2.58 -4.21
C GLN A 45 -2.71 -1.10 -4.59
N LEU A 46 -2.08 -0.26 -3.75
CA LEU A 46 -1.90 1.17 -4.03
C LEU A 46 -1.32 1.43 -5.43
N PRO A 47 -0.20 0.80 -5.84
CA PRO A 47 0.27 0.92 -7.20
C PRO A 47 -0.58 0.13 -8.18
N LEU A 48 -0.87 -1.15 -7.93
CA LEU A 48 -1.41 -2.04 -8.97
C LEU A 48 -2.81 -1.67 -9.43
N VAL A 49 -3.69 -1.22 -8.52
CA VAL A 49 -5.09 -0.96 -8.86
C VAL A 49 -5.21 0.10 -9.96
N PRO A 50 -4.50 1.25 -9.91
CA PRO A 50 -4.46 2.20 -11.02
C PRO A 50 -3.96 1.62 -12.35
N PHE A 51 -2.84 0.87 -12.38
CA PHE A 51 -2.36 0.25 -13.64
C PHE A 51 -3.38 -0.73 -14.21
N ILE A 52 -4.05 -1.49 -13.35
CA ILE A 52 -5.09 -2.45 -13.75
C ILE A 52 -6.29 -1.70 -14.32
N LYS A 53 -6.79 -0.66 -13.62
CA LYS A 53 -7.92 0.16 -14.09
C LYS A 53 -7.61 0.84 -15.43
N ALA A 54 -6.37 1.27 -15.63
CA ALA A 54 -5.90 1.86 -16.88
C ALA A 54 -5.58 0.83 -17.98
N SER A 55 -5.73 -0.47 -17.71
CA SER A 55 -5.38 -1.56 -18.63
C SER A 55 -3.93 -1.51 -19.14
N LEU A 56 -3.00 -1.06 -18.29
CA LEU A 56 -1.58 -0.88 -18.63
C LEU A 56 -0.70 -2.09 -18.29
N ILE A 57 -1.22 -3.06 -17.52
CA ILE A 57 -0.53 -4.30 -17.17
C ILE A 57 -1.44 -5.50 -17.39
N GLU A 58 -0.81 -6.65 -17.66
CA GLU A 58 -1.51 -7.93 -17.65
C GLU A 58 -1.76 -8.43 -16.23
N LEU A 59 -2.87 -9.13 -16.02
CA LEU A 59 -3.21 -9.73 -14.71
C LEU A 59 -2.51 -11.06 -14.43
N LYS A 60 -1.67 -11.52 -15.36
CA LYS A 60 -0.92 -12.77 -15.26
C LYS A 60 0.52 -12.46 -14.88
N ASN A 61 1.16 -13.37 -14.15
CA ASN A 61 2.59 -13.31 -13.82
C ASN A 61 3.02 -12.07 -13.02
N ILE A 62 2.14 -11.52 -12.19
CA ILE A 62 2.50 -10.47 -11.21
C ILE A 62 3.31 -11.12 -10.08
N ILE A 63 4.56 -10.69 -9.93
CA ILE A 63 5.47 -11.17 -8.88
C ILE A 63 5.56 -10.09 -7.81
N ILE A 64 5.25 -10.45 -6.56
CA ILE A 64 5.33 -9.56 -5.40
C ILE A 64 6.48 -10.03 -4.52
N ASP A 65 7.50 -9.19 -4.41
CA ASP A 65 8.59 -9.36 -3.46
C ASP A 65 8.58 -8.19 -2.48
N ALA A 66 8.01 -8.43 -1.29
CA ALA A 66 7.80 -7.42 -0.26
C ALA A 66 8.77 -7.57 0.91
N LYS A 67 9.35 -6.44 1.34
CA LYS A 67 10.23 -6.34 2.52
C LYS A 67 9.53 -5.49 3.58
N SER A 68 9.69 -5.86 4.85
CA SER A 68 9.11 -5.11 5.97
C SER A 68 10.07 -5.06 7.14
N GLY A 69 10.02 -3.96 7.91
CA GLY A 69 10.62 -3.93 9.23
C GLY A 69 9.93 -4.92 10.19
N VAL A 70 10.63 -5.26 11.27
CA VAL A 70 10.16 -6.23 12.29
C VAL A 70 8.90 -5.79 13.04
N SER A 71 8.54 -4.51 12.98
CA SER A 71 7.36 -3.95 13.64
C SER A 71 6.04 -4.55 13.13
N GLY A 72 6.00 -5.04 11.89
CA GLY A 72 4.82 -5.69 11.30
C GLY A 72 4.56 -7.12 11.80
N ALA A 73 5.54 -7.76 12.44
CA ALA A 73 5.43 -9.14 12.92
C ALA A 73 4.67 -9.29 14.26
N GLY A 74 4.22 -8.18 14.86
CA GLY A 74 3.68 -8.14 16.21
C GLY A 74 4.79 -8.10 17.28
N ARG A 75 4.42 -7.92 18.55
CA ARG A 75 5.35 -7.73 19.69
C ARG A 75 6.17 -8.97 20.08
N SER A 76 6.24 -10.00 19.25
CA SER A 76 6.93 -11.26 19.52
C SER A 76 8.28 -11.29 18.80
N ALA A 77 9.38 -11.33 19.56
CA ALA A 77 10.74 -11.35 19.03
C ALA A 77 10.98 -12.57 18.11
N LYS A 78 11.39 -12.33 16.87
CA LYS A 78 11.94 -13.35 15.96
C LYS A 78 13.10 -12.75 15.17
N GLU A 79 14.22 -13.46 15.17
CA GLU A 79 15.46 -13.08 14.48
C GLU A 79 15.36 -13.35 12.98
N ASN A 80 15.83 -12.39 12.17
CA ASN A 80 16.53 -12.50 10.87
C ASN A 80 16.18 -11.31 9.94
N LEU A 81 17.19 -10.48 9.61
CA LEU A 81 17.10 -9.40 8.61
C LEU A 81 18.37 -9.39 7.75
N LEU A 82 18.24 -9.46 6.42
CA LEU A 82 19.27 -9.09 5.45
C LEU A 82 18.67 -8.05 4.48
N PHE A 83 19.48 -7.05 4.13
CA PHE A 83 19.18 -5.98 3.17
C PHE A 83 19.72 -6.32 1.77
N THR A 84 19.10 -5.78 0.70
CA THR A 84 19.58 -5.94 -0.68
C THR A 84 19.66 -4.56 -1.36
N GLU A 85 20.76 -4.31 -2.07
CA GLU A 85 20.99 -3.12 -2.90
C GLU A 85 20.20 -3.19 -4.23
N VAL A 86 19.83 -2.05 -4.82
CA VAL A 86 19.10 -1.95 -6.09
C VAL A 86 19.84 -1.06 -7.09
N SER A 87 20.03 -1.59 -8.30
CA SER A 87 20.64 -0.94 -9.47
C SER A 87 19.64 -0.07 -10.26
N ILE A 88 20.16 0.95 -10.97
CA ILE A 88 19.40 1.95 -11.75
C ILE A 88 18.58 1.30 -12.87
N LEU A 89 17.32 1.72 -13.03
CA LEU A 89 16.41 1.26 -14.07
C LEU A 89 15.84 2.46 -14.88
N MET A 90 15.53 2.24 -16.17
CA MET A 90 14.84 3.23 -17.03
C MET A 90 13.40 3.47 -16.57
N VAL A 91 12.78 4.60 -16.91
CA VAL A 91 11.52 5.05 -16.29
C VAL A 91 10.38 5.14 -17.32
N LEU A 92 9.15 4.79 -16.91
CA LEU A 92 7.92 4.86 -17.72
C LEU A 92 7.21 6.21 -17.55
N PRO A 93 6.31 6.63 -18.48
CA PRO A 93 5.58 7.89 -18.36
C PRO A 93 4.67 7.93 -17.13
N ASP A 94 4.48 9.14 -16.59
CA ASP A 94 3.73 9.42 -15.36
C ASP A 94 2.25 9.01 -15.50
N ILE A 95 1.82 8.01 -14.72
CA ILE A 95 0.40 7.83 -14.43
C ILE A 95 0.06 8.80 -13.30
N ALA A 96 -0.78 9.77 -13.58
CA ALA A 96 -1.31 10.65 -12.56
C ALA A 96 -2.24 9.87 -11.62
N MET A 97 -1.77 9.61 -10.40
CA MET A 97 -2.62 9.21 -9.28
C MET A 97 -3.00 10.48 -8.51
N ASP A 98 -4.22 10.97 -8.68
CA ASP A 98 -4.74 12.14 -7.96
C ASP A 98 -5.25 11.73 -6.57
N GLU A 99 -4.32 11.33 -5.70
CA GLU A 99 -4.60 10.90 -4.34
C GLU A 99 -3.57 11.47 -3.36
N GLU A 100 -4.01 12.27 -2.39
CA GLU A 100 -3.13 13.06 -1.50
C GLU A 100 -2.03 12.24 -0.80
N PHE A 101 -2.39 11.04 -0.31
CA PHE A 101 -1.44 10.18 0.40
C PHE A 101 -0.71 9.20 -0.52
N VAL A 102 -0.88 9.28 -1.83
CA VAL A 102 -0.21 8.40 -2.81
C VAL A 102 0.56 9.26 -3.78
N VAL A 103 1.88 9.27 -3.63
CA VAL A 103 2.77 10.15 -4.38
C VAL A 103 3.54 9.31 -5.40
N MET A 104 3.32 9.61 -6.67
CA MET A 104 4.20 9.19 -7.76
C MET A 104 5.45 10.08 -7.73
N LEU A 105 6.62 9.47 -7.51
CA LEU A 105 7.88 10.20 -7.50
C LEU A 105 8.31 10.57 -8.92
N GLU A 106 9.11 11.63 -9.02
CA GLU A 106 9.72 12.04 -10.29
C GLU A 106 10.56 10.93 -10.91
N ASN A 107 10.69 10.99 -12.24
CA ASN A 107 11.43 9.98 -12.98
C ASN A 107 12.87 9.83 -12.48
N GLY A 108 13.23 8.61 -12.07
CA GLY A 108 14.56 8.25 -11.59
C GLY A 108 14.72 8.30 -10.06
N ALA A 109 13.76 8.86 -9.33
CA ALA A 109 13.76 8.82 -7.88
C ALA A 109 13.38 7.43 -7.35
N ILE A 110 14.17 6.87 -6.45
CA ILE A 110 13.88 5.56 -5.85
C ILE A 110 13.11 5.76 -4.54
N PRO A 111 11.89 5.20 -4.38
CA PRO A 111 11.16 5.26 -3.12
C PRO A 111 11.96 4.64 -1.96
N GLN A 112 12.04 5.35 -0.82
CA GLN A 112 12.81 4.89 0.34
C GLN A 112 11.93 4.83 1.60
N THR A 113 12.11 3.77 2.39
CA THR A 113 11.29 3.50 3.59
C THR A 113 11.42 4.58 4.66
N HIS A 114 12.59 5.22 4.75
CA HIS A 114 12.80 6.31 5.70
C HIS A 114 11.90 7.53 5.38
N SER A 115 11.59 7.78 4.11
CA SER A 115 10.87 8.97 3.66
C SER A 115 9.37 8.93 3.99
N VAL A 116 8.84 7.76 4.34
CA VAL A 116 7.42 7.58 4.72
C VAL A 116 7.23 7.28 6.19
N LYS A 117 8.31 7.10 6.95
CA LYS A 117 8.28 6.65 8.34
C LYS A 117 7.43 7.58 9.21
N ARG A 118 6.47 6.99 9.92
CA ARG A 118 5.42 7.63 10.73
C ARG A 118 4.48 8.56 9.98
N THR A 119 4.38 8.42 8.66
CA THR A 119 3.43 9.18 7.85
C THR A 119 2.36 8.29 7.24
N ASN A 120 1.29 8.92 6.78
CA ASN A 120 0.26 8.22 6.03
C ASN A 120 0.55 8.17 4.51
N TYR A 121 1.70 8.69 4.05
CA TYR A 121 2.06 8.69 2.63
C TYR A 121 2.52 7.30 2.17
N GLY A 122 2.19 6.98 0.91
CA GLY A 122 2.80 5.92 0.12
C GLY A 122 3.53 6.53 -1.07
N LEU A 123 4.79 6.17 -1.24
CA LEU A 123 5.61 6.62 -2.37
C LEU A 123 5.70 5.49 -3.41
N ILE A 124 5.50 5.84 -4.67
CA ILE A 124 5.50 4.88 -5.78
C ILE A 124 6.42 5.41 -6.87
N ASN A 125 7.18 4.50 -7.49
CA ASN A 125 7.78 4.76 -8.80
C ASN A 125 7.79 3.48 -9.65
N VAL A 126 7.88 3.66 -10.96
CA VAL A 126 7.84 2.58 -11.96
C VAL A 126 9.09 2.62 -12.80
N PHE A 127 9.64 1.44 -13.03
CA PHE A 127 10.86 1.26 -13.76
C PHE A 127 10.69 0.20 -14.83
N LEU A 128 11.37 0.33 -15.96
CA LEU A 128 11.52 -0.72 -16.96
C LEU A 128 12.47 -1.79 -16.46
N ASP A 129 12.07 -3.05 -16.60
CA ASP A 129 12.96 -4.18 -16.39
C ASP A 129 13.89 -4.36 -17.62
N GLN A 130 14.97 -5.12 -17.44
CA GLN A 130 15.85 -5.52 -18.54
C GLN A 130 15.16 -6.49 -19.51
N ILE A 131 14.06 -7.13 -19.07
CA ILE A 131 13.22 -7.97 -19.90
C ILE A 131 12.19 -7.09 -20.62
N PRO A 132 12.17 -7.06 -21.96
CA PRO A 132 11.19 -6.28 -22.72
C PRO A 132 9.74 -6.61 -22.34
N GLY A 133 8.91 -5.58 -22.18
CA GLY A 133 7.50 -5.74 -21.80
C GLY A 133 7.26 -5.98 -20.30
N ARG A 134 8.30 -5.92 -19.46
CA ARG A 134 8.19 -6.01 -18.01
C ARG A 134 8.55 -4.70 -17.33
N ALA A 135 7.80 -4.37 -16.29
CA ALA A 135 8.08 -3.24 -15.42
C ALA A 135 8.29 -3.71 -13.97
N ILE A 136 9.10 -2.95 -13.23
CA ILE A 136 9.33 -3.08 -11.81
C ILE A 136 8.64 -1.88 -11.15
N ILE A 137 7.68 -2.16 -10.29
CA ILE A 137 7.01 -1.12 -9.50
C ILE A 137 7.55 -1.19 -8.08
N ILE A 138 8.05 -0.08 -7.58
CA ILE A 138 8.48 0.07 -6.19
C ILE A 138 7.43 0.89 -5.47
N SER A 139 6.90 0.34 -4.38
CA SER A 139 5.93 1.00 -3.51
C SER A 139 6.38 0.90 -2.07
N VAL A 140 6.35 2.03 -1.37
CA VAL A 140 6.89 2.16 -0.03
C VAL A 140 5.88 2.87 0.86
N ILE A 141 5.55 2.25 1.99
CA ILE A 141 4.63 2.78 3.00
C ILE A 141 5.20 2.56 4.41
N ASP A 142 4.76 3.35 5.38
CA ASP A 142 4.91 2.96 6.78
C ASP A 142 3.88 1.88 7.13
N ASN A 143 4.37 0.71 7.56
CA ASN A 143 3.52 -0.46 7.81
C ASN A 143 2.59 -0.31 9.03
N LEU A 144 2.90 0.58 9.97
CA LEU A 144 2.09 0.84 11.16
C LEU A 144 1.11 2.01 10.97
N VAL A 145 1.43 2.96 10.08
CA VAL A 145 0.57 4.09 9.76
C VAL A 145 -0.26 3.77 8.52
N LYS A 146 0.24 4.05 7.31
CA LYS A 146 -0.49 3.77 6.06
C LYS A 146 -0.83 2.29 5.87
N GLY A 147 -0.01 1.38 6.39
CA GLY A 147 -0.26 -0.05 6.35
C GLY A 147 -1.20 -0.57 7.44
N ALA A 148 -1.60 0.26 8.42
CA ALA A 148 -2.46 -0.15 9.52
C ALA A 148 -3.31 1.01 10.07
N SER A 149 -2.81 1.71 11.10
CA SER A 149 -3.61 2.64 11.91
C SER A 149 -4.01 3.92 11.18
N GLY A 150 -3.16 4.45 10.32
CA GLY A 150 -3.45 5.60 9.47
C GLY A 150 -4.54 5.30 8.45
N GLN A 151 -4.48 4.14 7.79
CA GLN A 151 -5.56 3.67 6.91
C GLN A 151 -6.87 3.47 7.69
N ALA A 152 -6.79 2.94 8.92
CA ALA A 152 -7.97 2.77 9.76
C ALA A 152 -8.59 4.12 10.14
N LEU A 153 -7.77 5.15 10.38
CA LEU A 153 -8.23 6.51 10.63
C LEU A 153 -8.84 7.14 9.37
N GLN A 154 -8.26 6.93 8.17
CA GLN A 154 -8.90 7.36 6.91
C GLN A 154 -10.28 6.70 6.72
N ASN A 155 -10.39 5.40 7.00
CA ASN A 155 -11.66 4.68 6.96
C ASN A 155 -12.68 5.26 7.95
N LEU A 156 -12.24 5.53 9.19
CA LEU A 156 -13.08 6.15 10.22
C LEU A 156 -13.54 7.55 9.81
N ASN A 157 -12.64 8.38 9.27
CA ASN A 157 -12.98 9.72 8.79
C ASN A 157 -14.11 9.66 7.76
N LEU A 158 -13.99 8.77 6.77
CA LEU A 158 -15.02 8.59 5.74
C LEU A 158 -16.36 8.10 6.34
N LEU A 159 -16.33 7.15 7.27
CA LEU A 159 -17.53 6.65 7.96
C LEU A 159 -18.25 7.75 8.76
N MET A 160 -17.50 8.69 9.32
CA MET A 160 -18.02 9.78 10.13
C MET A 160 -18.37 11.03 9.31
N GLY A 161 -18.17 11.00 7.99
CA GLY A 161 -18.39 12.15 7.12
C GLY A 161 -17.35 13.28 7.30
N PHE A 162 -16.19 12.97 7.88
CA PHE A 162 -15.07 13.90 8.02
C PHE A 162 -14.17 13.92 6.78
N PRO A 163 -13.34 14.96 6.61
CA PRO A 163 -12.29 14.96 5.59
C PRO A 163 -11.40 13.72 5.73
N LYS A 164 -11.16 13.01 4.62
CA LYS A 164 -10.37 11.76 4.57
C LYS A 164 -9.00 11.91 5.25
N ASN A 165 -8.39 13.08 5.14
CA ASN A 165 -7.05 13.42 5.62
C ASN A 165 -6.99 13.99 7.05
N LEU A 166 -8.13 14.11 7.74
CA LEU A 166 -8.19 14.67 9.08
C LEU A 166 -7.27 13.89 10.05
N GLY A 167 -6.32 14.61 10.66
CA GLY A 167 -5.39 14.06 11.65
C GLY A 167 -4.25 13.22 11.08
N LEU A 168 -3.92 13.34 9.79
CA LEU A 168 -2.95 12.49 9.09
C LEU A 168 -1.77 13.24 8.43
N HIS A 169 -1.71 14.57 8.54
CA HIS A 169 -0.66 15.42 7.97
C HIS A 169 0.63 15.47 8.79
N TYR A 170 1.06 14.33 9.34
CA TYR A 170 2.36 14.27 10.00
C TYR A 170 3.48 14.29 8.97
N LEU A 171 4.47 15.16 9.20
CA LEU A 171 5.71 15.13 8.42
C LEU A 171 6.52 13.87 8.75
N PRO A 172 7.26 13.32 7.78
CA PRO A 172 8.17 12.21 8.05
C PRO A 172 9.15 12.57 9.15
N LEU A 173 9.39 11.64 10.06
CA LEU A 173 10.47 11.81 11.03
C LEU A 173 11.78 11.39 10.38
N PHE A 174 12.67 12.36 10.28
CA PHE A 174 14.06 12.20 9.89
C PHE A 174 14.95 12.52 11.10
N PRO A 175 16.10 11.87 11.30
CA PRO A 175 16.65 10.68 10.64
C PRO A 175 16.21 9.33 11.25
#